data_AF-A0A3D2YYF8-F1
#
_entry.id   AF-A0A3D2YYF8-F1
#
_cell.length_a   1.000
_cell.length_b   1.000
_cell.length_c   1.000
_cell.angle_alpha   90.00
_cell.angle_beta   90.00
_cell.angle_gamma   90.00
#
_symmetry.space_group_name_H-M   'P 1'
#
loop_
_entity.id
_entity.type
_entity.pdbx_description
1 polymer ?
#
loop_
_entity_poly.entity_id
_entity_poly.type
_entity_poly.pdbx_seq_one_letter_code
_entity_poly.pdbx_strand_id
1 'polypeptide(L)' 'DELARLVGSIRETVSRALTSYRRMGLLTTSHRRITITDLDALERMAAY' A
#
# COMPACT_ATOMS: atom_id res chain seq x y z
N ASP A 1 3.84 -2.08 -11.93
CA ASP A 1 5.29 -2.09 -12.20
C ASP A 1 6.02 -0.97 -11.49
N GLU A 2 5.61 0.28 -11.68
CA GLU A 2 6.26 1.45 -11.10
C GLU A 2 6.49 1.36 -9.58
N LEU A 3 5.43 1.00 -8.82
CA LEU A 3 5.49 0.86 -7.36
C LEU A 3 6.36 -0.32 -6.89
N ALA A 4 6.42 -1.38 -7.68
CA ALA A 4 7.23 -2.56 -7.40
C ALA A 4 8.73 -2.24 -7.59
N ARG A 5 9.07 -1.51 -8.66
CA ARG A 5 10.43 -0.97 -8.86
C ARG A 5 10.83 0.02 -7.78
N LEU A 6 9.92 0.88 -7.34
CA LEU A 6 10.20 1.93 -6.37
C LEU A 6 10.52 1.39 -4.97
N VAL A 7 9.85 0.29 -4.57
CA VAL A 7 10.03 -0.37 -3.27
C VAL A 7 11.03 -1.54 -3.35
N GLY A 8 11.62 -1.80 -4.53
CA GLY A 8 12.55 -2.91 -4.74
C GLY A 8 11.90 -4.29 -4.55
N SER A 9 10.59 -4.41 -4.79
CA SER A 9 9.82 -5.62 -4.56
C SER A 9 9.17 -6.13 -5.84
N ILE A 10 8.64 -7.36 -5.82
CA ILE A 10 7.91 -7.90 -6.97
C ILE A 10 6.45 -7.44 -6.95
N ARG A 11 5.83 -7.32 -8.13
CA ARG A 11 4.44 -6.84 -8.31
C ARG A 11 3.45 -7.60 -7.42
N GLU A 12 3.66 -8.90 -7.24
CA GLU A 12 2.79 -9.75 -6.44
C GLU A 12 2.85 -9.42 -4.94
N THR A 13 4.05 -9.17 -4.41
CA THR A 13 4.26 -8.74 -3.02
C THR A 13 3.61 -7.39 -2.74
N VAL A 14 3.78 -6.43 -3.66
CA VAL A 14 3.12 -5.11 -3.56
C VAL A 14 1.60 -5.25 -3.62
N SER A 15 1.08 -6.07 -4.53
CA SER A 15 -0.36 -6.33 -4.61
C SER A 15 -0.92 -6.98 -3.35
N ARG A 16 -0.18 -7.91 -2.72
CA ARG A 16 -0.57 -8.52 -1.44
C ARG A 16 -0.59 -7.49 -0.33
N ALA A 17 0.46 -6.69 -0.19
CA ALA A 17 0.54 -5.64 0.82
C ALA A 17 -0.61 -4.62 0.68
N LEU A 18 -0.85 -4.10 -0.53
CA LEU A 18 -1.96 -3.18 -0.79
C LEU A 18 -3.33 -3.80 -0.48
N THR A 19 -3.51 -5.10 -0.78
CA THR A 19 -4.75 -5.80 -0.44
C THR A 19 -4.95 -5.91 1.07
N SER A 20 -3.89 -6.21 1.82
CA SER A 20 -3.94 -6.25 3.28
C SER A 20 -4.23 -4.87 3.88
N TYR A 21 -3.56 -3.82 3.42
CA TYR A 21 -3.80 -2.45 3.88
C TYR A 21 -5.23 -1.96 3.57
N ARG A 22 -5.79 -2.37 2.42
CA ARG A 22 -7.20 -2.09 2.10
C ARG A 22 -8.16 -2.81 3.03
N ARG A 23 -7.89 -4.08 3.36
CA ARG A 23 -8.72 -4.82 4.34
C ARG A 23 -8.66 -4.22 5.74
N MET A 24 -7.54 -3.60 6.09
CA MET A 24 -7.36 -2.89 7.36
C MET A 24 -7.94 -1.46 7.35
N GLY A 25 -8.47 -0.97 6.21
CA GLY A 25 -9.08 0.36 6.12
C GLY A 25 -8.08 1.52 6.04
N LEU A 26 -6.81 1.24 5.77
CA LEU A 26 -5.72 2.23 5.79
C LEU A 26 -5.54 2.96 4.46
N LEU A 27 -6.00 2.31 3.39
CA LEU A 27 -5.99 2.88 2.05
C LEU A 27 -7.16 2.35 1.23
N THR A 28 -7.52 3.12 0.21
CA THR A 28 -8.41 2.71 -0.86
C THR A 28 -7.70 2.79 -2.20
N THR A 29 -8.08 1.91 -3.11
CA THR A 29 -7.49 1.79 -4.44
C THR A 29 -8.58 1.95 -5.50
N SER A 30 -8.45 2.93 -6.38
CA SER A 30 -9.34 3.14 -7.53
C SER A 30 -8.53 3.15 -8.81
N HIS A 31 -8.71 2.13 -9.66
CA HIS A 31 -8.08 1.93 -10.99
C HIS A 31 -6.57 2.20 -11.11
N ARG A 32 -6.14 3.47 -11.02
CA ARG A 32 -4.74 3.94 -11.11
C ARG A 32 -4.32 4.86 -9.95
N ARG A 33 -5.15 4.99 -8.92
CA ARG A 33 -4.95 5.89 -7.78
C ARG A 33 -5.04 5.11 -6.48
N ILE A 34 -4.08 5.36 -5.59
CA ILE A 34 -4.09 4.89 -4.20
C ILE A 34 -4.37 6.14 -3.36
N THR A 35 -5.39 6.07 -2.51
CA THR A 35 -5.71 7.13 -1.56
C THR A 35 -5.48 6.56 -0.16
N ILE A 36 -4.61 7.20 0.60
CA ILE A 36 -4.39 6.86 2.01
C ILE A 36 -5.55 7.47 2.80
N THR A 37 -6.27 6.64 3.54
CA THR A 37 -7.41 7.06 4.37
C THR A 37 -6.98 7.36 5.79
N ASP A 38 -5.92 6.71 6.27
CA ASP A 38 -5.35 6.92 7.59
C ASP A 38 -3.82 7.01 7.49
N LEU A 39 -3.29 8.24 7.52
CA LEU A 39 -1.86 8.49 7.36
C LEU A 39 -1.09 8.10 8.62
N ASP A 40 -1.62 8.39 9.80
CA ASP A 40 -0.98 8.15 11.10
C ASP A 40 -0.76 6.65 11.35
N ALA A 41 -1.76 5.81 11.09
CA ALA A 41 -1.62 4.36 11.19
C ALA A 41 -0.71 3.77 10.11
N LEU A 42 -0.66 4.38 8.92
CA LEU A 42 0.25 3.96 7.85
C LEU A 42 1.71 4.26 8.23
N GLU A 43 1.99 5.44 8.79
CA GLU A 43 3.33 5.82 9.25
C GLU A 43 3.80 4.91 10.39
N ARG A 44 2.93 4.57 11.35
CA ARG A 44 3.27 3.60 12.41
C ARG A 44 3.67 2.23 11.88
N MET A 45 3.08 1.78 10.78
CA MET A 45 3.47 0.51 10.15
C MET A 45 4.73 0.61 9.31
N ALA A 46 5.02 1.77 8.72
CA ALA A 46 6.24 1.99 7.96
C ALA A 46 7.48 2.21 8.85
N ALA A 47 7.27 2.67 10.08
CA ALA A 47 8.31 2.87 11.08
C ALA A 47 8.81 1.56 11.74
N TYR A 48 8.23 0.41 11.38
CA TYR A 48 8.61 -0.91 11.86
C TYR A 48 9.33 -1.70 10.77
#